data_AF-A0A520AC96-F1
#
_entry.id   AF-A0A520AC96-F1
#
_cell.length_a   1.000
_cell.length_b   1.000
_cell.length_c   1.000
_cell.angle_alpha   90.00
_cell.angle_beta   90.00
_cell.angle_gamma   90.00
#
_symmetry.space_group_name_H-M   'P 1'
#
loop_
_entity.id
_entity.type
_entity.pdbx_description
1 polymer ?
#
loop_
_entity_poly.entity_id
_entity_poly.type
_entity_poly.pdbx_seq_one_letter_code
_entity_poly.pdbx_strand_id
1 'polypeptide(L)'
;GYLLSPILKVWLFMFFLLLCTLPFGMIAQLNFLPAISHALLSDILVQCSLVIIVLSALLMIFKVFPALDFYTVFIRKEYALTEFFKGTGVGVAIMLVCAGLLYLNGNVSFQQASMPWDMVCLYLVYFLLVSLFEEFLFRSYPLLTLAERYPVWFAVLVNGLLFMLAHFGNPDVSVLGLINIALAGMFFAVYTFRKQNIAWAVGIHFAWNFTQAVILGYNLSGNKMSGMVKAIPQGDDWLSGGKFGIEGSAFCTVLLVICIAWLIYRNGFDVKETIFQYFGQESYAHLDFDVDHLFERKNFILFIDALDEIGEKENKDNALQAVKAFHLANSEIQIFCSSRNSDSLLGTCRELNFKYFDIIGVSLQQAETFIGRYFDGEEVKGKRLIKSLKDSRILDKLPKTPLT
;
A
#
# COMPACT_ATOMS: atom_id res chain seq x y z
N GLY A 1 22.35 4.17 16.96
CA GLY A 1 21.57 3.63 18.09
C GLY A 1 20.40 2.83 17.55
N TYR A 2 20.35 1.54 17.89
CA TYR A 2 19.38 0.54 17.44
C TYR A 2 17.92 0.75 17.92
N LEU A 3 17.62 1.90 18.54
CA LEU A 3 16.34 2.18 19.20
C LEU A 3 15.99 3.67 19.11
N LEU A 4 15.38 4.10 18.01
CA LEU A 4 14.18 4.91 18.17
C LEU A 4 13.03 3.91 18.03
N SER A 5 12.25 3.71 19.09
CA SER A 5 11.01 2.94 18.96
C SER A 5 10.18 3.55 17.82
N PRO A 6 9.39 2.76 17.08
CA PRO A 6 8.48 3.29 16.05
C PRO A 6 7.66 4.48 16.53
N ILE A 7 7.26 4.43 17.81
CA ILE A 7 6.58 5.50 18.52
C ILE A 7 7.44 6.78 18.51
N LEU A 8 8.71 6.73 18.89
CA LEU A 8 9.59 7.90 18.91
C LEU A 8 9.86 8.46 17.50
N LYS A 9 9.93 7.61 16.47
CA LYS A 9 9.99 8.04 15.07
C LYS A 9 8.72 8.81 14.66
N VAL A 10 7.54 8.30 15.02
CA VAL A 10 6.26 8.99 14.78
C VAL A 10 6.20 10.31 15.56
N TRP A 11 6.64 10.34 16.82
CA TRP A 11 6.75 11.58 17.60
C TRP A 11 7.66 12.62 16.96
N LEU A 12 8.80 12.21 16.42
CA LEU A 12 9.70 13.10 15.70
C LEU A 12 9.03 13.69 14.45
N PHE A 13 8.24 12.89 13.72
CA PHE A 13 7.47 13.38 12.58
C PHE A 13 6.39 14.39 13.03
N MET A 14 5.67 14.11 14.12
CA MET A 14 4.72 15.05 14.71
C MET A 14 5.39 16.35 15.17
N PHE A 15 6.61 16.27 15.71
CA PHE A 15 7.41 17.44 16.06
C PHE A 15 7.76 18.28 14.83
N PHE A 16 8.20 17.66 13.73
CA PHE A 16 8.47 18.39 12.49
C PHE A 16 7.20 18.98 11.87
N LEU A 17 6.06 18.29 11.93
CA LEU A 17 4.77 18.85 11.54
C LEU A 17 4.47 20.14 12.33
N LEU A 18 4.59 20.09 13.66
CA LEU A 18 4.39 21.26 14.51
C LEU A 18 5.36 22.40 14.14
N LEU A 19 6.64 22.11 13.95
CA LEU A 19 7.65 23.10 13.55
C LEU A 19 7.28 23.75 12.21
N CYS A 20 6.86 22.95 11.23
CA CYS A 20 6.44 23.43 9.91
C CYS A 20 5.15 24.26 9.94
N THR A 21 4.31 24.14 10.97
CA THR A 21 3.11 24.98 11.13
C THR A 21 3.43 26.42 11.55
N LEU A 22 4.56 26.66 12.24
CA LEU A 22 4.88 27.96 12.84
C LEU A 22 4.88 29.13 11.84
N PRO A 23 5.51 29.03 10.64
CA PRO A 23 5.50 30.13 9.67
C PRO A 23 4.10 30.50 9.21
N PHE A 24 3.22 29.51 8.99
CA PHE A 24 1.84 29.74 8.58
C PHE A 24 1.02 30.38 9.69
N GLY A 25 1.23 29.95 10.94
CA GLY A 25 0.62 30.58 12.12
C GLY A 25 1.04 32.05 12.27
N MET A 26 2.33 32.35 12.07
CA MET A 26 2.85 33.72 12.08
C MET A 26 2.25 34.58 10.96
N ILE A 27 2.15 34.03 9.74
CA ILE A 27 1.51 34.71 8.60
C ILE A 27 0.07 35.08 8.91
N ALA A 28 -0.69 34.15 9.49
CA ALA A 28 -2.08 34.36 9.86
C ALA A 28 -2.24 35.38 11.00
N GLN A 29 -1.45 35.27 12.08
CA GLN A 29 -1.55 36.16 13.25
C GLN A 29 -1.12 37.60 12.96
N LEU A 30 -0.11 37.77 12.12
CA LEU A 30 0.44 39.09 11.79
C LEU A 30 -0.34 39.78 10.65
N ASN A 31 -1.42 39.16 10.15
CA ASN A 31 -2.23 39.66 9.04
C ASN A 31 -1.39 40.06 7.81
N PHE A 32 -0.32 39.29 7.53
CA PHE A 32 0.55 39.55 6.39
C PHE A 32 -0.19 39.41 5.06
N LEU A 33 -1.25 38.59 5.02
CA LEU A 33 -2.14 38.43 3.89
C LEU A 33 -3.53 38.98 4.23
N PRO A 34 -4.21 39.64 3.27
CA PRO A 34 -5.57 40.10 3.48
C PRO A 34 -6.51 38.92 3.73
N ALA A 35 -7.47 39.10 4.63
CA ALA A 35 -8.49 38.09 4.91
C ALA A 35 -9.31 37.80 3.64
N ILE A 36 -9.43 36.52 3.29
CA ILE A 36 -10.28 36.08 2.19
C ILE A 36 -11.71 36.01 2.70
N SER A 37 -12.59 36.80 2.09
CA SER A 37 -14.02 36.85 2.46
C SER A 37 -14.80 35.60 2.05
N HIS A 38 -14.33 34.88 1.02
CA HIS A 38 -14.98 33.66 0.55
C HIS A 38 -14.53 32.45 1.37
N ALA A 39 -15.41 31.92 2.22
CA ALA A 39 -15.10 30.84 3.17
C ALA A 39 -14.40 29.63 2.54
N LEU A 40 -14.96 29.06 1.48
CA LEU A 40 -14.37 27.90 0.80
C LEU A 40 -12.98 28.18 0.20
N LEU A 41 -12.73 29.42 -0.25
CA LEU A 41 -11.43 29.77 -0.80
C LEU A 41 -10.38 29.88 0.33
N SER A 42 -10.78 30.40 1.50
CA SER A 42 -9.98 30.36 2.72
C SER A 42 -9.66 28.91 3.12
N ASP A 43 -10.65 28.03 3.10
CA ASP A 43 -10.47 26.62 3.45
C ASP A 43 -9.51 25.92 2.48
N ILE A 44 -9.61 26.20 1.18
CA ILE A 44 -8.65 25.72 0.17
C ILE A 44 -7.23 26.19 0.49
N LEU A 45 -7.02 27.45 0.88
CA LEU A 45 -5.69 27.94 1.26
C LEU A 45 -5.15 27.25 2.51
N VAL A 46 -6.01 26.97 3.49
CA VAL A 46 -5.63 26.20 4.68
C VAL A 46 -5.21 24.80 4.27
N GLN A 47 -5.98 24.12 3.42
CA GLN A 47 -5.63 22.77 2.95
C GLN A 47 -4.35 22.74 2.11
N CYS A 48 -4.13 23.72 1.23
CA CYS A 48 -2.86 23.91 0.53
C CYS A 48 -1.69 24.04 1.52
N SER A 49 -1.87 24.83 2.57
CA SER A 49 -0.84 25.02 3.61
C SER A 49 -0.55 23.71 4.34
N LEU A 50 -1.57 22.94 4.69
CA LEU A 50 -1.43 21.64 5.35
C LEU A 50 -0.69 20.61 4.48
N VAL A 51 -0.97 20.57 3.18
CA VAL A 51 -0.21 19.74 2.22
C VAL A 51 1.27 20.15 2.18
N ILE A 52 1.57 21.45 2.15
CA ILE A 52 2.96 21.94 2.16
C ILE A 52 3.65 21.59 3.49
N ILE A 53 2.95 21.72 4.61
CA ILE A 53 3.46 21.37 5.95
C ILE A 53 3.84 19.90 6.02
N VAL A 54 2.96 18.98 5.60
CA VAL A 54 3.24 17.54 5.67
C VAL A 54 4.38 17.14 4.74
N LEU A 55 4.45 17.70 3.52
CA LEU A 55 5.56 17.47 2.61
C LEU A 55 6.88 18.00 3.18
N SER A 56 6.86 19.17 3.82
CA SER A 56 8.04 19.75 4.46
C SER A 56 8.53 18.90 5.63
N ALA A 57 7.61 18.39 6.46
CA ALA A 57 7.93 17.49 7.55
C ALA A 57 8.51 16.16 7.05
N LEU A 58 8.00 15.62 5.94
CA LEU A 58 8.59 14.44 5.28
C LEU A 58 10.00 14.71 4.79
N LEU A 59 10.25 15.86 4.14
CA LEU A 59 11.59 16.24 3.71
C LEU A 59 12.56 16.38 4.89
N MET A 60 12.12 16.89 6.04
CA MET A 60 12.92 16.92 7.27
C MET A 60 13.21 15.51 7.80
N ILE A 61 12.24 14.60 7.76
CA ILE A 61 12.45 13.18 8.09
C ILE A 61 13.50 12.55 7.18
N PHE A 62 13.44 12.79 5.86
CA PHE A 62 14.43 12.25 4.91
C PHE A 62 15.84 12.82 5.16
N LYS A 63 15.95 14.05 5.67
CA LYS A 63 17.25 14.61 6.10
C LYS A 63 17.81 13.92 7.35
N VAL A 64 16.95 13.53 8.30
CA VAL A 64 17.36 12.81 9.51
C VAL A 64 17.65 11.33 9.22
N PHE A 65 16.88 10.72 8.31
CA PHE A 65 17.01 9.32 7.91
C PHE A 65 17.24 9.22 6.39
N PRO A 66 18.49 9.34 5.91
CA PRO A 66 18.80 9.39 4.47
C PRO A 66 18.46 8.13 3.67
N ALA A 67 18.14 7.02 4.34
CA ALA A 67 17.66 5.80 3.70
C ALA A 67 16.18 5.86 3.29
N LEU A 68 15.46 6.91 3.73
CA LEU A 68 14.07 7.14 3.41
C LEU A 68 13.93 8.21 2.33
N ASP A 69 12.98 7.99 1.44
CA ASP A 69 12.56 8.90 0.39
C ASP A 69 11.05 8.75 0.11
N PHE A 70 10.53 9.51 -0.86
CA PHE A 70 9.13 9.43 -1.26
C PHE A 70 8.69 8.02 -1.67
N TYR A 71 9.55 7.26 -2.35
CA TYR A 71 9.24 5.90 -2.80
C TYR A 71 9.05 4.94 -1.63
N THR A 72 9.93 5.01 -0.63
CA THR A 72 9.85 4.18 0.59
C THR A 72 8.60 4.44 1.42
N VAL A 73 8.10 5.68 1.43
CA VAL A 73 6.86 6.07 2.12
C VAL A 73 5.62 6.01 1.21
N PHE A 74 5.67 5.18 0.16
CA PHE A 74 4.56 4.90 -0.77
C PHE A 74 4.10 6.07 -1.64
N ILE A 75 4.84 7.19 -1.69
CA ILE A 75 4.57 8.31 -2.58
C ILE A 75 5.32 8.04 -3.90
N ARG A 76 4.66 7.32 -4.82
CA ARG A 76 5.24 6.91 -6.09
C ARG A 76 4.67 7.72 -7.24
N LYS A 77 5.54 8.13 -8.18
CA LYS A 77 5.13 8.86 -9.39
C LYS A 77 4.58 7.89 -10.45
N GLU A 78 5.07 6.65 -10.43
CA GLU A 78 4.76 5.61 -11.39
C GLU A 78 3.27 5.30 -11.31
N TYR A 79 2.57 5.44 -12.43
CA TYR A 79 1.12 5.22 -12.55
C TYR A 79 0.24 6.07 -11.61
N ALA A 80 0.78 7.08 -10.92
CA ALA A 80 0.06 7.83 -9.89
C ALA A 80 -1.30 8.35 -10.36
N LEU A 81 -1.37 8.94 -11.56
CA LEU A 81 -2.64 9.41 -12.14
C LEU A 81 -3.62 8.27 -12.43
N THR A 82 -3.13 7.18 -13.02
CA THR A 82 -3.97 6.02 -13.36
C THR A 82 -4.53 5.38 -12.09
N GLU A 83 -3.69 5.24 -11.06
CA GLU A 83 -4.05 4.67 -9.78
C GLU A 83 -4.98 5.56 -8.97
N PHE A 84 -4.77 6.87 -9.01
CA PHE A 84 -5.71 7.86 -8.47
C PHE A 84 -7.09 7.72 -9.11
N PHE A 85 -7.19 7.63 -10.45
CA PHE A 85 -8.48 7.49 -11.12
C PHE A 85 -9.15 6.13 -10.86
N LYS A 86 -8.38 5.04 -10.79
CA LYS A 86 -8.91 3.74 -10.38
C LYS A 86 -9.42 3.77 -8.93
N GLY A 87 -8.67 4.40 -8.02
CA GLY A 87 -9.09 4.62 -6.64
C GLY A 87 -10.35 5.48 -6.56
N THR A 88 -10.42 6.55 -7.35
CA THR A 88 -11.61 7.40 -7.49
C THR A 88 -12.83 6.58 -7.87
N GLY A 89 -12.70 5.70 -8.87
CA GLY A 89 -13.78 4.79 -9.27
C GLY A 89 -14.27 3.90 -8.13
N VAL A 90 -13.36 3.36 -7.31
CA VAL A 90 -13.70 2.56 -6.13
C VAL A 90 -14.42 3.40 -5.07
N GLY A 91 -13.94 4.61 -4.76
CA GLY A 91 -14.56 5.51 -3.79
C GLY A 91 -15.98 5.93 -4.20
N VAL A 92 -16.18 6.30 -5.47
CA VAL A 92 -17.50 6.61 -6.03
C VAL A 92 -18.42 5.39 -5.90
N ALA A 93 -17.96 4.20 -6.30
CA ALA A 93 -18.77 2.99 -6.25
C ALA A 93 -19.23 2.65 -4.83
N ILE A 94 -18.33 2.74 -3.84
CA ILE A 94 -18.66 2.48 -2.43
C ILE A 94 -19.74 3.45 -1.94
N MET A 95 -19.58 4.74 -2.20
CA MET A 95 -20.55 5.77 -1.77
C MET A 95 -21.91 5.61 -2.46
N LEU A 96 -21.93 5.35 -3.76
CA LEU A 96 -23.19 5.14 -4.49
C LEU A 96 -23.91 3.87 -4.06
N VAL A 97 -23.18 2.77 -3.82
CA VAL A 97 -23.77 1.54 -3.29
C VAL A 97 -24.35 1.78 -1.90
N CYS A 98 -23.61 2.43 -1.01
CA CYS A 98 -24.10 2.73 0.34
C CYS A 98 -25.36 3.62 0.30
N ALA A 99 -25.32 4.71 -0.47
CA ALA A 99 -26.46 5.60 -0.65
C ALA A 99 -27.67 4.92 -1.30
N GLY A 100 -27.43 4.04 -2.27
CA GLY A 100 -28.47 3.24 -2.91
C GLY A 100 -29.15 2.28 -1.93
N LEU A 101 -28.37 1.57 -1.10
CA LEU A 101 -28.91 0.70 -0.06
C LEU A 101 -29.74 1.48 0.97
N LEU A 102 -29.23 2.63 1.42
CA LEU A 102 -29.96 3.53 2.32
C LEU A 102 -31.29 4.00 1.71
N TYR A 103 -31.28 4.36 0.42
CA TYR A 103 -32.48 4.83 -0.28
C TYR A 103 -33.52 3.72 -0.44
N LEU A 104 -33.07 2.53 -0.89
CA LEU A 104 -33.95 1.37 -1.11
C LEU A 104 -34.60 0.86 0.19
N ASN A 105 -33.94 1.03 1.34
CA ASN A 105 -34.49 0.67 2.65
C ASN A 105 -35.26 1.82 3.33
N GLY A 106 -35.43 2.96 2.66
CA GLY A 106 -36.17 4.12 3.19
C GLY A 106 -35.45 4.87 4.30
N ASN A 107 -34.14 4.68 4.46
CA ASN A 107 -33.31 5.37 5.46
C ASN A 107 -32.78 6.73 4.99
N VAL A 108 -33.03 7.11 3.74
CA VAL A 108 -32.77 8.45 3.22
C VAL A 108 -33.81 8.83 2.17
N SER A 109 -34.20 10.10 2.18
CA SER A 109 -34.93 10.72 1.07
C SER A 109 -34.07 11.82 0.45
N PHE A 110 -34.08 11.94 -0.88
CA PHE A 110 -33.39 13.02 -1.57
C PHE A 110 -34.37 14.13 -1.95
N GLN A 111 -33.99 15.37 -1.65
CA GLN A 111 -34.68 16.56 -2.12
C GLN A 111 -33.89 17.24 -3.22
N GLN A 112 -34.61 17.96 -4.08
CA GLN A 112 -33.99 18.80 -5.08
C GLN A 112 -33.19 19.90 -4.39
N ALA A 113 -31.94 20.03 -4.80
CA ALA A 113 -31.07 21.15 -4.51
C ALA A 113 -30.35 21.53 -5.81
N SER A 114 -29.50 22.54 -5.73
CA SER A 114 -28.63 22.90 -6.84
C SER A 114 -27.38 23.53 -6.27
N MET A 115 -26.23 23.08 -6.76
CA MET A 115 -24.96 23.71 -6.50
C MET A 115 -24.46 24.38 -7.79
N PRO A 116 -24.09 25.68 -7.74
CA PRO A 116 -23.42 26.34 -8.86
C PRO A 116 -22.14 25.60 -9.29
N TRP A 117 -21.87 25.54 -10.60
CA TRP A 117 -20.73 24.78 -11.13
C TRP A 117 -19.36 25.29 -10.67
N ASP A 118 -19.23 26.58 -10.40
CA ASP A 118 -18.04 27.19 -9.80
C ASP A 118 -17.77 26.63 -8.38
N MET A 119 -18.82 26.46 -7.57
CA MET A 119 -18.70 25.83 -6.25
C MET A 119 -18.30 24.35 -6.36
N VAL A 120 -18.85 23.62 -7.34
CA VAL A 120 -18.47 22.22 -7.62
C VAL A 120 -16.98 22.14 -7.95
N CYS A 121 -16.48 23.04 -8.80
CA CYS A 121 -15.06 23.11 -9.16
C CYS A 121 -14.17 23.44 -7.95
N LEU A 122 -14.60 24.34 -7.07
CA LEU A 122 -13.87 24.64 -5.84
C LEU A 122 -13.84 23.44 -4.89
N TYR A 123 -14.94 22.70 -4.74
CA TYR A 123 -14.97 21.50 -3.92
C TYR A 123 -14.13 20.35 -4.48
N LEU A 124 -14.00 20.24 -5.81
CA LEU A 124 -13.04 19.29 -6.41
C LEU A 124 -11.62 19.57 -5.92
N VAL A 125 -11.19 20.84 -5.94
CA VAL A 125 -9.85 21.23 -5.45
C VAL A 125 -9.74 21.01 -3.95
N TYR A 126 -10.74 21.45 -3.18
CA TYR A 126 -10.77 21.31 -1.73
C TYR A 126 -10.62 19.85 -1.29
N PHE A 127 -11.46 18.94 -1.80
CA PHE A 127 -11.41 17.54 -1.38
C PHE A 127 -10.16 16.81 -1.87
N LEU A 128 -9.59 17.22 -3.00
CA LEU A 128 -8.31 16.68 -3.44
C LEU A 128 -7.21 17.05 -2.43
N LEU A 129 -7.18 18.32 -1.99
CA LEU A 129 -6.19 18.78 -1.01
C LEU A 129 -6.39 18.15 0.38
N VAL A 130 -7.64 18.01 0.85
CA VAL A 130 -7.97 17.29 2.09
C VAL A 130 -7.41 15.87 2.02
N SER A 131 -7.71 15.15 0.93
CA SER A 131 -7.28 13.76 0.76
C SER A 131 -5.77 13.64 0.64
N LEU A 132 -5.11 14.55 -0.09
CA LEU A 132 -3.65 14.57 -0.16
C LEU A 132 -3.02 14.80 1.21
N PHE A 133 -3.51 15.80 1.96
CA PHE A 133 -3.00 16.10 3.29
C PHE A 133 -3.16 14.92 4.23
N GLU A 134 -4.39 14.39 4.37
CA GLU A 134 -4.66 13.33 5.32
C GLU A 134 -3.96 12.02 4.95
N GLU A 135 -3.98 11.62 3.67
CA GLU A 135 -3.26 10.43 3.27
C GLU A 135 -1.76 10.58 3.45
N PHE A 136 -1.15 11.71 3.08
CA PHE A 136 0.27 11.93 3.36
C PHE A 136 0.57 11.94 4.85
N LEU A 137 -0.31 12.50 5.68
CA LEU A 137 -0.12 12.53 7.12
C LEU A 137 -0.13 11.12 7.72
N PHE A 138 -1.08 10.27 7.33
CA PHE A 138 -1.28 8.98 7.97
C PHE A 138 -0.61 7.81 7.23
N ARG A 139 -0.70 7.75 5.90
CA ARG A 139 -0.37 6.54 5.10
C ARG A 139 1.06 6.52 4.60
N SER A 140 1.77 7.64 4.69
CA SER A 140 3.18 7.70 4.32
C SER A 140 4.09 7.20 5.47
N TYR A 141 4.77 8.09 6.16
CA TYR A 141 5.78 7.77 7.16
C TYR A 141 5.23 7.04 8.41
N PRO A 142 4.07 7.40 9.01
CA PRO A 142 3.60 6.70 10.19
C PRO A 142 3.23 5.24 9.93
N LEU A 143 2.53 4.96 8.83
CA LEU A 143 2.16 3.60 8.45
C LEU A 143 3.40 2.73 8.18
N LEU A 144 4.36 3.26 7.41
CA LEU A 144 5.65 2.59 7.17
C LEU A 144 6.36 2.27 8.49
N THR A 145 6.54 3.30 9.34
CA THR A 145 7.27 3.21 10.60
C THR A 145 6.67 2.17 11.54
N LEU A 146 5.34 2.06 11.60
CA LEU A 146 4.66 1.04 12.39
C LEU A 146 4.92 -0.36 11.83
N ALA A 147 4.84 -0.53 10.51
CA ALA A 147 5.04 -1.83 9.86
C ALA A 147 6.51 -2.30 9.81
N GLU A 148 7.50 -1.40 9.96
CA GLU A 148 8.92 -1.78 10.08
C GLU A 148 9.20 -2.64 11.32
N ARG A 149 8.35 -2.55 12.35
CA ARG A 149 8.64 -3.16 13.67
C ARG A 149 7.50 -4.01 14.22
N TYR A 150 6.27 -3.76 13.80
CA TYR A 150 5.11 -4.52 14.22
C TYR A 150 4.52 -5.31 13.04
N PRO A 151 3.78 -6.40 13.31
CA PRO A 151 3.03 -7.08 12.27
C PRO A 151 2.12 -6.12 11.49
N VAL A 152 1.96 -6.35 10.19
CA VAL A 152 1.20 -5.46 9.29
C VAL A 152 -0.22 -5.21 9.79
N TRP A 153 -0.90 -6.24 10.31
CA TRP A 153 -2.25 -6.09 10.85
C TRP A 153 -2.31 -5.09 12.01
N PHE A 154 -1.28 -5.05 12.86
CA PHE A 154 -1.19 -4.12 13.98
C PHE A 154 -0.91 -2.70 13.48
N ALA A 155 -0.03 -2.54 12.49
CA ALA A 155 0.23 -1.24 11.87
C ALA A 155 -1.04 -0.65 11.22
N VAL A 156 -1.81 -1.48 10.50
CA VAL A 156 -3.11 -1.10 9.90
C VAL A 156 -4.11 -0.68 10.98
N LEU A 157 -4.25 -1.49 12.05
CA LEU A 157 -5.16 -1.19 13.16
C LEU A 157 -4.81 0.15 13.82
N VAL A 158 -3.55 0.34 14.21
CA VAL A 158 -3.10 1.59 14.86
C VAL A 158 -3.26 2.79 13.92
N ASN A 159 -2.96 2.63 12.63
CA ASN A 159 -3.14 3.70 11.65
C ASN A 159 -4.62 4.14 11.51
N GLY A 160 -5.54 3.17 11.46
CA GLY A 160 -6.97 3.45 11.45
C GLY A 160 -7.44 4.15 12.73
N LEU A 161 -6.94 3.72 13.90
CA LEU A 161 -7.25 4.37 15.18
C LEU A 161 -6.70 5.80 15.24
N LEU A 162 -5.49 6.07 14.74
CA LEU A 162 -4.94 7.43 14.65
C LEU A 162 -5.78 8.32 13.73
N PHE A 163 -6.27 7.76 12.62
CA PHE A 163 -7.18 8.46 11.72
C PHE A 163 -8.49 8.83 12.41
N MET A 164 -9.13 7.88 13.11
CA MET A 164 -10.30 8.13 13.95
C MET A 164 -10.02 9.18 15.04
N LEU A 165 -8.86 9.13 15.69
CA LEU A 165 -8.51 10.07 16.76
C LEU A 165 -8.50 11.52 16.27
N ALA A 166 -8.05 11.76 15.03
CA ALA A 166 -8.06 13.08 14.42
C ALA A 166 -9.48 13.63 14.16
N HIS A 167 -10.51 12.76 14.16
CA HIS A 167 -11.90 13.11 13.86
C HIS A 167 -12.77 13.33 15.11
N PHE A 168 -12.24 13.14 16.33
CA PHE A 168 -13.00 13.42 17.56
C PHE A 168 -13.41 14.88 17.71
N GLY A 169 -12.69 15.80 17.07
CA GLY A 169 -13.01 17.23 17.09
C GLY A 169 -14.16 17.63 16.17
N ASN A 170 -14.69 16.71 15.37
CA ASN A 170 -15.74 17.02 14.41
C ASN A 170 -17.09 17.29 15.10
N PRO A 171 -18.00 18.05 14.47
CA PRO A 171 -19.37 18.19 14.95
C PRO A 171 -20.14 16.86 14.90
N ASP A 172 -21.21 16.74 15.68
CA ASP A 172 -22.19 15.63 15.59
C ASP A 172 -21.57 14.21 15.59
N VAL A 173 -20.42 14.04 16.25
CA VAL A 173 -19.70 12.76 16.33
C VAL A 173 -20.58 11.69 16.96
N SER A 174 -20.74 10.57 16.25
CA SER A 174 -21.39 9.36 16.75
C SER A 174 -20.37 8.26 16.99
N VAL A 175 -20.63 7.37 17.95
CA VAL A 175 -19.74 6.22 18.23
C VAL A 175 -19.59 5.34 17.00
N LEU A 176 -20.69 5.08 16.28
CA LEU A 176 -20.66 4.28 15.05
C LEU A 176 -19.90 5.01 13.92
N GLY A 177 -20.07 6.33 13.82
CA GLY A 177 -19.28 7.17 12.91
C GLY A 177 -17.79 7.04 13.17
N LEU A 178 -17.32 7.15 14.41
CA LEU A 178 -15.91 6.97 14.76
C LEU A 178 -15.39 5.57 14.42
N ILE A 179 -16.18 4.53 14.69
CA ILE A 179 -15.84 3.15 14.29
C ILE A 179 -15.64 3.09 12.77
N ASN A 180 -16.54 3.69 11.99
CA ASN A 180 -16.46 3.71 10.54
C ASN A 180 -15.29 4.56 10.02
N ILE A 181 -14.95 5.67 10.67
CA ILE A 181 -13.72 6.43 10.36
C ILE A 181 -12.48 5.55 10.62
N ALA A 182 -12.44 4.81 11.73
CA ALA A 182 -11.34 3.88 12.00
C ALA A 182 -11.24 2.80 10.91
N LEU A 183 -12.37 2.21 10.52
CA LEU A 183 -12.44 1.21 9.45
C LEU A 183 -12.04 1.77 8.08
N ALA A 184 -12.52 2.96 7.72
CA ALA A 184 -12.09 3.66 6.50
C ALA A 184 -10.58 3.89 6.52
N GLY A 185 -10.04 4.28 7.67
CA GLY A 185 -8.61 4.48 7.81
C GLY A 185 -7.79 3.19 7.69
N MET A 186 -8.31 2.07 8.20
CA MET A 186 -7.74 0.73 7.98
C MET A 186 -7.84 0.33 6.50
N PHE A 187 -8.97 0.60 5.85
CA PHE A 187 -9.18 0.30 4.44
C PHE A 187 -8.18 1.03 3.53
N PHE A 188 -7.95 2.32 3.77
CA PHE A 188 -6.93 3.10 3.06
C PHE A 188 -5.52 2.55 3.32
N ALA A 189 -5.19 2.19 4.57
CA ALA A 189 -3.90 1.59 4.90
C ALA A 189 -3.66 0.24 4.19
N VAL A 190 -4.68 -0.63 4.12
CA VAL A 190 -4.61 -1.91 3.39
C VAL A 190 -4.41 -1.66 1.89
N TYR A 191 -5.11 -0.68 1.29
CA TYR A 191 -4.91 -0.31 -0.11
C TYR A 191 -3.49 0.19 -0.38
N THR A 192 -2.97 1.09 0.47
CA THR A 192 -1.61 1.60 0.36
C THR A 192 -0.58 0.48 0.43
N PHE A 193 -0.71 -0.47 1.37
CA PHE A 193 0.20 -1.62 1.41
C PHE A 193 0.06 -2.55 0.22
N ARG A 194 -1.16 -2.86 -0.25
CA ARG A 194 -1.35 -3.77 -1.38
C ARG A 194 -0.85 -3.18 -2.69
N LYS A 195 -1.03 -1.87 -2.87
CA LYS A 195 -0.68 -1.18 -4.13
C LYS A 195 0.71 -0.58 -4.09
N GLN A 196 1.30 -0.47 -2.90
CA GLN A 196 2.58 0.18 -2.67
C GLN A 196 2.63 1.62 -3.21
N ASN A 197 1.46 2.23 -3.40
CA ASN A 197 1.28 3.58 -3.90
C ASN A 197 0.07 4.22 -3.23
N ILE A 198 0.30 5.37 -2.61
CA ILE A 198 -0.68 6.17 -1.89
C ILE A 198 -1.73 6.78 -2.81
N ALA A 199 -1.46 6.89 -4.13
CA ALA A 199 -2.39 7.48 -5.09
C ALA A 199 -3.75 6.77 -5.10
N TRP A 200 -3.79 5.46 -4.87
CA TRP A 200 -5.03 4.71 -4.67
C TRP A 200 -5.84 5.22 -3.48
N ALA A 201 -5.20 5.35 -2.31
CA ALA A 201 -5.85 5.83 -1.10
C ALA A 201 -6.35 7.28 -1.28
N VAL A 202 -5.52 8.15 -1.87
CA VAL A 202 -5.88 9.55 -2.18
C VAL A 202 -7.10 9.59 -3.10
N GLY A 203 -7.13 8.77 -4.15
CA GLY A 203 -8.26 8.72 -5.09
C GLY A 203 -9.55 8.21 -4.44
N ILE A 204 -9.46 7.13 -3.66
CA ILE A 204 -10.61 6.58 -2.93
C ILE A 204 -11.17 7.62 -1.97
N HIS A 205 -10.32 8.22 -1.12
CA HIS A 205 -10.72 9.20 -0.12
C HIS A 205 -11.30 10.47 -0.76
N PHE A 206 -10.66 10.97 -1.81
CA PHE A 206 -11.16 12.11 -2.58
C PHE A 206 -12.57 11.85 -3.11
N ALA A 207 -12.76 10.72 -3.79
CA ALA A 207 -14.04 10.36 -4.35
C ALA A 207 -15.11 10.09 -3.29
N TRP A 208 -14.71 9.52 -2.16
CA TRP A 208 -15.58 9.29 -1.02
C TRP A 208 -16.20 10.61 -0.54
N ASN A 209 -15.34 11.58 -0.22
CA ASN A 209 -15.76 12.88 0.28
C ASN A 209 -16.57 13.65 -0.76
N PHE A 210 -16.09 13.69 -2.00
CA PHE A 210 -16.75 14.42 -3.08
C PHE A 210 -18.12 13.82 -3.41
N THR A 211 -18.25 12.49 -3.46
CA THR A 211 -19.51 11.83 -3.77
C THR A 211 -20.52 12.00 -2.64
N GLN A 212 -20.10 11.76 -1.39
CA GLN A 212 -20.98 11.91 -0.22
C GLN A 212 -21.49 13.34 -0.06
N ALA A 213 -20.58 14.32 -0.10
CA ALA A 213 -20.90 15.72 0.19
C ALA A 213 -21.48 16.46 -1.03
N VAL A 214 -20.75 16.47 -2.14
CA VAL A 214 -21.07 17.35 -3.29
C VAL A 214 -22.13 16.72 -4.17
N ILE A 215 -21.98 15.44 -4.51
CA ILE A 215 -22.94 14.78 -5.42
C ILE A 215 -24.23 14.46 -4.68
N LEU A 216 -24.13 13.80 -3.52
CA LEU A 216 -25.28 13.25 -2.79
C LEU A 216 -25.83 14.18 -1.70
N GLY A 217 -25.11 15.23 -1.31
CA GLY A 217 -25.61 16.23 -0.35
C GLY A 217 -25.82 15.73 1.07
N TYR A 218 -25.03 14.75 1.50
CA TYR A 218 -24.95 14.38 2.91
C TYR A 218 -24.00 15.31 3.65
N ASN A 219 -24.17 15.41 4.97
CA ASN A 219 -23.10 15.91 5.83
C ASN A 219 -21.85 15.01 5.69
N LEU A 220 -20.68 15.58 5.93
CA LEU A 220 -19.41 14.87 5.81
C LEU A 220 -18.71 14.83 7.17
N SER A 221 -18.72 13.65 7.81
CA SER A 221 -18.21 13.45 9.16
C SER A 221 -18.71 14.51 10.14
N GLY A 222 -20.01 14.83 10.08
CA GLY A 222 -20.69 15.82 10.91
C GLY A 222 -20.61 17.27 10.43
N ASN A 223 -19.72 17.58 9.48
CA ASN A 223 -19.68 18.90 8.87
C ASN A 223 -20.86 19.09 7.91
N LYS A 224 -21.56 20.22 8.05
CA LYS A 224 -22.68 20.56 7.19
C LYS A 224 -22.19 20.87 5.79
N MET A 225 -22.69 20.11 4.81
CA MET A 225 -22.35 20.30 3.41
C MET A 225 -23.59 20.72 2.62
N SER A 226 -23.35 21.49 1.56
CA SER A 226 -24.33 21.69 0.50
C SER A 226 -23.93 20.80 -0.67
N GLY A 227 -24.89 20.16 -1.32
CA GLY A 227 -24.66 19.30 -2.48
C GLY A 227 -25.53 19.66 -3.66
N MET A 228 -25.33 18.96 -4.77
CA MET A 228 -26.16 19.03 -5.98
C MET A 228 -27.58 18.51 -5.71
N VAL A 229 -27.72 17.49 -4.86
CA VAL A 229 -28.98 17.13 -4.22
C VAL A 229 -28.86 17.35 -2.72
N LYS A 230 -29.96 17.19 -1.98
CA LYS A 230 -29.94 17.24 -0.52
C LYS A 230 -30.39 15.89 0.03
N ALA A 231 -29.49 15.19 0.70
CA ALA A 231 -29.83 14.00 1.44
C ALA A 231 -30.53 14.37 2.76
N ILE A 232 -31.63 13.69 3.05
CA ILE A 232 -32.35 13.82 4.32
C ILE A 232 -32.42 12.42 4.93
N PRO A 233 -31.55 12.12 5.91
CA PRO A 233 -31.61 10.89 6.68
C PRO A 233 -32.99 10.68 7.30
N GLN A 234 -33.49 9.44 7.27
CA GLN A 234 -34.80 9.04 7.77
C GLN A 234 -34.67 7.85 8.74
N GLY A 235 -35.54 7.80 9.74
CA GLY A 235 -35.52 6.74 10.75
C GLY A 235 -34.35 6.90 11.73
N ASP A 236 -33.84 5.77 12.24
CA ASP A 236 -32.80 5.79 13.26
C ASP A 236 -31.44 6.29 12.73
N ASP A 237 -30.77 7.12 13.53
CA ASP A 237 -29.47 7.71 13.17
C ASP A 237 -28.37 6.67 12.91
N TRP A 238 -28.38 5.55 13.63
CA TRP A 238 -27.38 4.48 13.45
C TRP A 238 -27.57 3.71 12.13
N LEU A 239 -28.77 3.72 11.55
CA LEU A 239 -29.05 3.14 10.24
C LEU A 239 -28.84 4.16 9.12
N SER A 240 -29.35 5.38 9.29
CA SER A 240 -29.31 6.41 8.26
C SER A 240 -27.99 7.18 8.18
N GLY A 241 -27.21 7.13 9.26
CA GLY A 241 -26.01 7.95 9.46
C GLY A 241 -26.29 9.32 10.09
N GLY A 242 -27.58 9.68 10.26
CA GLY A 242 -28.03 10.86 10.97
C GLY A 242 -27.29 12.14 10.55
N LYS A 243 -26.95 12.98 11.52
CA LYS A 243 -26.22 14.23 11.27
C LYS A 243 -24.74 14.03 10.91
N PHE A 244 -24.17 12.87 11.20
CA PHE A 244 -22.77 12.59 10.87
C PHE A 244 -22.58 12.40 9.35
N GLY A 245 -23.61 11.90 8.64
CA GLY A 245 -23.55 11.57 7.22
C GLY A 245 -23.54 10.07 6.97
N ILE A 246 -23.38 9.62 5.73
CA ILE A 246 -23.38 8.18 5.37
C ILE A 246 -22.39 7.39 6.25
N GLU A 247 -21.27 8.00 6.63
CA GLU A 247 -20.25 7.43 7.51
C GLU A 247 -20.76 7.04 8.89
N GLY A 248 -21.89 7.58 9.36
CA GLY A 248 -22.51 7.20 10.63
C GLY A 248 -23.37 5.94 10.56
N SER A 249 -23.57 5.39 9.36
CA SER A 249 -24.53 4.29 9.13
C SER A 249 -23.92 2.91 9.34
N ALA A 250 -24.75 1.96 9.79
CA ALA A 250 -24.39 0.54 9.81
C ALA A 250 -24.17 -0.03 8.40
N PHE A 251 -24.82 0.53 7.37
CA PHE A 251 -24.57 0.16 5.97
C PHE A 251 -23.12 0.44 5.57
N CYS A 252 -22.58 1.60 5.97
CA CYS A 252 -21.18 1.93 5.76
C CYS A 252 -20.26 0.95 6.49
N THR A 253 -20.59 0.59 7.74
CA THR A 253 -19.84 -0.41 8.52
C THR A 253 -19.74 -1.75 7.80
N VAL A 254 -20.88 -2.30 7.38
CA VAL A 254 -20.94 -3.61 6.70
C VAL A 254 -20.15 -3.56 5.40
N LEU A 255 -20.30 -2.50 4.62
CA LEU A 255 -19.60 -2.35 3.35
C LEU A 255 -18.07 -2.25 3.54
N LEU A 256 -17.61 -1.44 4.50
CA LEU A 256 -16.18 -1.34 4.85
C LEU A 256 -15.62 -2.68 5.30
N VAL A 257 -16.32 -3.41 6.17
CA VAL A 257 -15.88 -4.74 6.64
C VAL A 257 -15.78 -5.72 5.46
N ILE A 258 -16.78 -5.75 4.56
CA ILE A 258 -16.75 -6.60 3.36
C ILE A 258 -15.57 -6.22 2.46
N CYS A 259 -15.36 -4.93 2.20
CA CYS A 259 -14.28 -4.46 1.35
C CYS A 259 -12.90 -4.80 1.95
N ILE A 260 -12.69 -4.57 3.25
CA ILE A 260 -11.46 -4.94 3.95
C ILE A 260 -11.26 -6.45 3.92
N ALA A 261 -12.28 -7.24 4.25
CA ALA A 261 -12.21 -8.69 4.23
C ALA A 261 -11.90 -9.23 2.83
N TRP A 262 -12.53 -8.67 1.78
CA TRP A 262 -12.24 -9.03 0.40
C TRP A 262 -10.81 -8.70 0.00
N LEU A 263 -10.29 -7.52 0.39
CA LEU A 263 -8.89 -7.17 0.15
C LEU A 263 -7.93 -8.08 0.89
N ILE A 264 -8.24 -8.47 2.14
CA ILE A 264 -7.40 -9.39 2.90
C ILE A 264 -7.49 -10.81 2.33
N TYR A 265 -8.66 -11.26 1.90
CA TYR A 265 -8.85 -12.60 1.32
C TYR A 265 -8.18 -12.73 -0.04
N ARG A 266 -8.19 -11.66 -0.87
CA ARG A 266 -7.45 -11.62 -2.14
C ARG A 266 -5.93 -11.58 -1.93
N ASN A 267 -5.42 -11.65 -0.70
CA ASN A 267 -3.98 -11.65 -0.37
C ASN A 267 -3.25 -12.97 -0.67
N GLY A 268 -3.78 -13.80 -1.57
CA GLY A 268 -3.01 -14.89 -2.15
C GLY A 268 -1.86 -14.34 -2.99
N PHE A 269 -0.67 -14.93 -2.83
CA PHE A 269 0.41 -14.79 -3.80
C PHE A 269 -0.14 -15.22 -5.16
N ASP A 270 -0.06 -14.38 -6.19
CA ASP A 270 -0.47 -14.74 -7.55
C ASP A 270 0.75 -14.61 -8.47
N VAL A 271 1.19 -15.75 -9.01
CA VAL A 271 2.39 -15.83 -9.83
C VAL A 271 2.24 -15.01 -11.11
N LYS A 272 1.06 -15.03 -11.73
CA LYS A 272 0.80 -14.30 -12.99
C LYS A 272 0.84 -12.80 -12.73
N GLU A 273 0.07 -12.33 -11.75
CA GLU A 273 0.03 -10.91 -11.37
C GLU A 273 1.43 -10.41 -10.98
N THR A 274 2.21 -11.22 -10.26
CA THR A 274 3.60 -10.87 -9.89
C THR A 274 4.48 -10.66 -11.12
N ILE A 275 4.36 -11.52 -12.15
CA ILE A 275 5.11 -11.37 -13.41
C ILE A 275 4.67 -10.10 -14.16
N PHE A 276 3.35 -9.84 -14.25
CA PHE A 276 2.84 -8.60 -14.85
C PHE A 276 3.36 -7.36 -14.13
N GLN A 277 3.30 -7.35 -12.80
CA GLN A 277 3.78 -6.23 -11.99
C GLN A 277 5.28 -6.03 -12.10
N TYR A 278 6.06 -7.12 -12.20
CA TYR A 278 7.52 -7.04 -12.34
C TYR A 278 7.92 -6.38 -13.66
N PHE A 279 7.43 -6.89 -14.80
CA PHE A 279 7.76 -6.32 -16.11
C PHE A 279 7.03 -5.01 -16.42
N GLY A 280 5.96 -4.70 -15.68
CA GLY A 280 5.27 -3.42 -15.75
C GLY A 280 5.98 -2.25 -15.03
N GLN A 281 7.12 -2.46 -14.37
CA GLN A 281 7.86 -1.36 -13.74
C GLN A 281 8.60 -0.51 -14.79
N GLU A 282 8.70 0.82 -14.58
CA GLU A 282 9.45 1.73 -15.48
C GLU A 282 10.89 1.23 -15.74
N SER A 283 11.53 0.64 -14.72
CA SER A 283 12.87 0.06 -14.82
C SER A 283 13.01 -0.97 -15.95
N TYR A 284 11.93 -1.66 -16.30
CA TYR A 284 11.89 -2.69 -17.34
C TYR A 284 11.11 -2.26 -18.59
N ALA A 285 10.52 -1.06 -18.61
CA ALA A 285 9.74 -0.58 -19.75
C ALA A 285 10.58 -0.54 -21.05
N HIS A 286 11.89 -0.32 -20.95
CA HIS A 286 12.81 -0.34 -22.09
C HIS A 286 12.97 -1.72 -22.75
N LEU A 287 12.57 -2.80 -22.07
CA LEU A 287 12.63 -4.16 -22.62
C LEU A 287 11.51 -4.44 -23.62
N ASP A 288 10.47 -3.58 -23.67
CA ASP A 288 9.27 -3.76 -24.50
C ASP A 288 8.69 -5.18 -24.42
N PHE A 289 8.69 -5.71 -23.19
CA PHE A 289 8.41 -7.11 -22.94
C PHE A 289 6.90 -7.33 -22.84
N ASP A 290 6.33 -7.96 -23.88
CA ASP A 290 4.91 -8.30 -23.94
C ASP A 290 4.59 -9.51 -23.06
N VAL A 291 4.16 -9.22 -21.83
CA VAL A 291 3.77 -10.24 -20.85
C VAL A 291 2.51 -10.99 -21.29
N ASP A 292 1.58 -10.34 -22.00
CA ASP A 292 0.36 -11.00 -22.49
C ASP A 292 0.72 -12.08 -23.52
N HIS A 293 1.55 -11.73 -24.51
CA HIS A 293 2.02 -12.69 -25.52
C HIS A 293 2.87 -13.83 -24.89
N LEU A 294 3.61 -13.56 -23.81
CA LEU A 294 4.32 -14.60 -23.04
C LEU A 294 3.33 -15.66 -22.50
N PHE A 295 2.23 -15.22 -21.90
CA PHE A 295 1.21 -16.11 -21.33
C PHE A 295 0.32 -16.76 -22.39
N GLU A 296 0.18 -16.17 -23.58
CA GLU A 296 -0.46 -16.84 -24.73
C GLU A 296 0.40 -17.98 -25.27
N ARG A 297 1.71 -17.77 -25.39
CA ARG A 297 2.65 -18.77 -25.92
C ARG A 297 2.98 -19.87 -24.92
N LYS A 298 3.00 -19.54 -23.62
CA LYS A 298 3.41 -20.43 -22.51
C LYS A 298 4.76 -21.14 -22.72
N ASN A 299 5.64 -20.58 -23.55
CA ASN A 299 6.92 -21.18 -23.91
C ASN A 299 8.05 -20.54 -23.12
N PHE A 300 8.08 -20.78 -21.81
CA PHE A 300 9.14 -20.28 -20.94
C PHE A 300 9.34 -21.20 -19.73
N ILE A 301 10.49 -21.01 -19.08
CA ILE A 301 10.82 -21.66 -17.81
C ILE A 301 10.79 -20.58 -16.74
N LEU A 302 10.03 -20.81 -15.67
CA LEU A 302 9.95 -19.91 -14.53
C LEU A 302 10.92 -20.38 -13.44
N PHE A 303 11.92 -19.55 -13.13
CA PHE A 303 12.79 -19.75 -11.97
C PHE A 303 12.33 -18.85 -10.83
N ILE A 304 12.02 -19.47 -9.69
CA ILE A 304 11.63 -18.78 -8.45
C ILE A 304 12.75 -18.99 -7.45
N ASP A 305 13.49 -17.92 -7.16
CA ASP A 305 14.59 -17.97 -6.21
C ASP A 305 14.15 -17.55 -4.80
N ALA A 306 14.92 -17.99 -3.80
CA ALA A 306 14.84 -17.54 -2.42
C ALA A 306 13.46 -17.71 -1.74
N LEU A 307 12.73 -18.80 -2.03
CA LEU A 307 11.46 -19.09 -1.34
C LEU A 307 11.61 -19.19 0.19
N ASP A 308 12.79 -19.58 0.67
CA ASP A 308 13.09 -19.64 2.10
C ASP A 308 13.27 -18.27 2.76
N GLU A 309 13.51 -17.21 1.99
CA GLU A 309 13.65 -15.84 2.49
C GLU A 309 12.29 -15.14 2.74
N ILE A 310 11.19 -15.74 2.26
CA ILE A 310 9.82 -15.29 2.55
C ILE A 310 9.56 -15.46 4.05
N GLY A 311 9.35 -14.39 4.81
CA GLY A 311 9.36 -14.38 6.29
C GLY A 311 8.70 -15.57 7.01
N GLU A 312 7.44 -15.42 7.42
CA GLU A 312 6.74 -16.43 8.23
C GLU A 312 6.40 -17.69 7.43
N LYS A 313 6.36 -18.85 8.12
CA LYS A 313 6.06 -20.15 7.49
C LYS A 313 4.75 -20.15 6.71
N GLU A 314 3.70 -19.52 7.24
CA GLU A 314 2.39 -19.45 6.56
C GLU A 314 2.49 -18.74 5.19
N ASN A 315 3.29 -17.68 5.09
CA ASN A 315 3.51 -16.99 3.82
C ASN A 315 4.28 -17.86 2.82
N LYS A 316 5.26 -18.64 3.30
CA LYS A 316 5.97 -19.63 2.48
C LYS A 316 5.01 -20.70 1.94
N ASP A 317 4.14 -21.22 2.81
CA ASP A 317 3.17 -22.25 2.46
C ASP A 317 2.16 -21.70 1.43
N ASN A 318 1.65 -20.48 1.65
CA ASN A 318 0.77 -19.79 0.70
C ASN A 318 1.46 -19.55 -0.66
N ALA A 319 2.74 -19.16 -0.66
CA ALA A 319 3.52 -18.99 -1.89
C ALA A 319 3.65 -20.32 -2.65
N LEU A 320 3.99 -21.42 -1.97
CA LEU A 320 4.06 -22.76 -2.57
C LEU A 320 2.71 -23.23 -3.12
N GLN A 321 1.62 -23.01 -2.38
CA GLN A 321 0.27 -23.33 -2.84
C GLN A 321 -0.09 -22.55 -4.11
N ALA A 322 0.24 -21.28 -4.16
CA ALA A 322 0.03 -20.43 -5.33
C ALA A 322 0.87 -20.85 -6.53
N VAL A 323 2.15 -21.21 -6.33
CA VAL A 323 3.00 -21.80 -7.39
C VAL A 323 2.38 -23.08 -7.91
N LYS A 324 1.86 -23.93 -7.02
CA LYS A 324 1.20 -25.17 -7.42
C LYS A 324 -0.08 -24.91 -8.20
N ALA A 325 -0.94 -23.99 -7.74
CA ALA A 325 -2.17 -23.62 -8.43
C ALA A 325 -1.87 -23.05 -9.82
N PHE A 326 -0.84 -22.20 -9.93
CA PHE A 326 -0.39 -21.64 -11.20
C PHE A 326 0.11 -22.73 -12.16
N HIS A 327 0.89 -23.71 -11.69
CA HIS A 327 1.32 -24.85 -12.50
C HIS A 327 0.15 -25.72 -12.97
N LEU A 328 -0.85 -25.96 -12.12
CA LEU A 328 -2.05 -26.74 -12.50
C LEU A 328 -2.84 -26.05 -13.61
N ALA A 329 -2.91 -24.72 -13.61
CA ALA A 329 -3.55 -23.95 -14.68
C ALA A 329 -2.69 -23.83 -15.96
N ASN A 330 -1.37 -24.05 -15.84
CA ASN A 330 -0.39 -23.88 -16.93
C ASN A 330 0.63 -25.01 -16.95
N SER A 331 0.15 -26.24 -17.15
CA SER A 331 0.99 -27.44 -17.09
C SER A 331 2.12 -27.47 -18.15
N GLU A 332 2.02 -26.64 -19.19
CA GLU A 332 3.05 -26.52 -20.23
C GLU A 332 4.30 -25.77 -19.74
N ILE A 333 4.16 -24.94 -18.70
CA ILE A 333 5.23 -24.10 -18.17
C ILE A 333 6.03 -24.90 -17.15
N GLN A 334 7.34 -25.03 -17.38
CA GLN A 334 8.25 -25.63 -16.41
C GLN A 334 8.60 -24.62 -15.32
N ILE A 335 8.51 -25.05 -14.06
CA ILE A 335 8.80 -24.19 -12.90
C ILE A 335 9.87 -24.85 -12.06
N PHE A 336 10.94 -24.10 -11.78
CA PHE A 336 12.00 -24.48 -10.86
C PHE A 336 12.02 -23.52 -9.70
N CYS A 337 12.04 -24.07 -8.50
CA CYS A 337 12.07 -23.31 -7.26
C CYS A 337 13.37 -23.63 -6.53
N SER A 338 14.16 -22.61 -6.19
CA SER A 338 15.33 -22.76 -5.31
C SER A 338 14.99 -22.32 -3.89
N SER A 339 15.53 -23.07 -2.94
CA SER A 339 15.56 -22.66 -1.54
C SER A 339 16.84 -23.15 -0.89
N ARG A 340 17.26 -22.50 0.20
CA ARG A 340 18.23 -23.12 1.11
C ARG A 340 17.61 -24.36 1.75
N ASN A 341 18.46 -25.23 2.28
CA ASN A 341 18.03 -26.42 3.00
C ASN A 341 17.32 -25.98 4.29
N SER A 342 16.01 -25.79 4.21
CA SER A 342 15.15 -25.34 5.30
C SER A 342 14.13 -26.44 5.58
N ASP A 343 14.16 -26.99 6.80
CA ASP A 343 13.21 -28.01 7.24
C ASP A 343 11.75 -27.51 7.15
N SER A 344 11.54 -26.19 7.15
CA SER A 344 10.22 -25.57 7.14
C SER A 344 9.41 -25.75 5.85
N LEU A 345 10.07 -25.88 4.68
CA LEU A 345 9.40 -25.97 3.37
C LEU A 345 9.12 -27.43 2.95
N LEU A 346 9.91 -28.38 3.45
CA LEU A 346 9.90 -29.77 2.99
C LEU A 346 8.55 -30.46 3.19
N GLY A 347 7.85 -30.17 4.29
CA GLY A 347 6.52 -30.73 4.57
C GLY A 347 5.51 -30.33 3.49
N THR A 348 5.34 -29.03 3.28
CA THR A 348 4.40 -28.46 2.31
C THR A 348 4.74 -28.86 0.87
N CYS A 349 6.02 -28.87 0.50
CA CYS A 349 6.46 -29.34 -0.82
C CYS A 349 6.04 -30.80 -1.08
N ARG A 350 6.15 -31.68 -0.07
CA ARG A 350 5.71 -33.09 -0.18
C ARG A 350 4.20 -33.19 -0.31
N GLU A 351 3.44 -32.45 0.51
CA GLU A 351 1.98 -32.42 0.44
C GLU A 351 1.47 -31.95 -0.94
N LEU A 352 2.13 -30.95 -1.52
CA LEU A 352 1.81 -30.40 -2.83
C LEU A 352 2.42 -31.19 -4.01
N ASN A 353 3.07 -32.34 -3.76
CA ASN A 353 3.70 -33.18 -4.77
C ASN A 353 4.73 -32.45 -5.65
N PHE A 354 5.61 -31.64 -5.06
CA PHE A 354 6.77 -31.09 -5.76
C PHE A 354 7.85 -32.17 -5.96
N LYS A 355 8.52 -32.15 -7.11
CA LYS A 355 9.75 -32.94 -7.30
C LYS A 355 10.89 -32.21 -6.62
N TYR A 356 11.58 -32.91 -5.73
CA TYR A 356 12.66 -32.35 -4.92
C TYR A 356 14.01 -32.88 -5.39
N PHE A 357 14.98 -31.97 -5.53
CA PHE A 357 16.35 -32.28 -5.91
C PHE A 357 17.30 -31.62 -4.92
N ASP A 358 18.13 -32.41 -4.26
CA ASP A 358 19.21 -31.90 -3.41
C ASP A 358 20.44 -31.62 -4.25
N ILE A 359 20.96 -30.39 -4.17
CA ILE A 359 22.27 -30.07 -4.71
C ILE A 359 23.32 -30.63 -3.72
N ILE A 360 23.95 -31.72 -4.14
CA ILE A 360 25.04 -32.38 -3.41
C ILE A 360 26.33 -31.57 -3.60
N GLY A 361 27.31 -31.79 -2.73
CA GLY A 361 28.63 -31.16 -2.79
C GLY A 361 29.29 -31.24 -4.17
N VAL A 362 30.05 -30.19 -4.51
CA VAL A 362 30.85 -30.12 -5.75
C VAL A 362 31.86 -31.26 -5.77
N SER A 363 31.89 -32.04 -6.86
CA SER A 363 32.90 -33.10 -7.01
C SER A 363 34.28 -32.52 -7.30
N LEU A 364 35.33 -33.27 -6.97
CA LEU A 364 36.71 -32.92 -7.34
C LEU A 364 36.86 -32.58 -8.83
N GLN A 365 36.20 -33.36 -9.70
CA GLN A 365 36.23 -33.13 -11.14
C GLN A 365 35.53 -31.82 -11.55
N GLN A 366 34.43 -31.46 -10.89
CA GLN A 366 33.74 -30.19 -11.12
C GLN A 366 34.57 -29.00 -10.63
N ALA A 367 35.22 -29.12 -9.47
CA ALA A 367 36.13 -28.10 -8.94
C ALA A 367 37.35 -27.89 -9.87
N GLU A 368 37.93 -28.97 -10.39
CA GLU A 368 39.03 -28.91 -11.37
C GLU A 368 38.60 -28.24 -12.67
N THR A 369 37.40 -28.57 -13.17
CA THR A 369 36.84 -27.96 -14.37
C THR A 369 36.60 -26.47 -14.17
N PHE A 370 36.07 -26.08 -13.00
CA PHE A 370 35.85 -24.68 -12.65
C PHE A 370 37.17 -23.90 -12.59
N ILE A 371 38.17 -24.39 -11.87
CA ILE A 371 39.50 -23.75 -11.77
C ILE A 371 40.15 -23.69 -13.15
N GLY A 372 40.06 -24.77 -13.93
CA GLY A 372 40.59 -24.80 -15.29
C GLY A 372 39.99 -23.72 -16.19
N ARG A 373 38.66 -23.50 -16.13
CA ARG A 373 37.98 -22.43 -16.87
C ARG A 373 38.24 -21.03 -16.30
N TYR A 374 38.37 -20.89 -14.99
CA TYR A 374 38.66 -19.59 -14.37
C TYR A 374 40.03 -19.04 -14.79
N PHE A 375 41.01 -19.94 -14.95
CA PHE A 375 42.35 -19.62 -15.43
C PHE A 375 42.51 -19.88 -16.93
N ASP A 376 41.43 -19.81 -17.71
CA ASP A 376 41.53 -19.94 -19.17
C ASP A 376 42.39 -18.79 -19.73
N GLY A 377 43.48 -19.13 -20.43
CA GLY A 377 44.56 -18.20 -20.81
C GLY A 377 45.79 -18.18 -19.89
N GLU A 378 45.73 -18.76 -18.69
CA GLU A 378 46.85 -18.94 -17.74
C GLU A 378 46.99 -20.40 -17.28
N GLU A 379 46.95 -21.35 -18.23
CA GLU A 379 46.89 -22.80 -17.93
C GLU A 379 47.92 -23.29 -16.91
N VAL A 380 49.15 -22.75 -16.95
CA VAL A 380 50.24 -23.15 -16.05
C VAL A 380 49.91 -22.80 -14.59
N LYS A 381 49.28 -21.64 -14.35
CA LYS A 381 48.85 -21.23 -13.00
C LYS A 381 47.67 -22.07 -12.53
N GLY A 382 46.67 -22.31 -13.39
CA GLY A 382 45.54 -23.18 -13.08
C GLY A 382 45.98 -24.60 -12.70
N LYS A 383 46.86 -25.22 -13.50
CA LYS A 383 47.43 -26.55 -13.23
C LYS A 383 48.26 -26.58 -11.94
N ARG A 384 49.05 -25.54 -11.65
CA ARG A 384 49.80 -25.43 -10.38
C ARG A 384 48.88 -25.30 -9.17
N LEU A 385 47.81 -24.50 -9.27
CA LEU A 385 46.86 -24.33 -8.19
C LEU A 385 46.10 -25.63 -7.91
N ILE A 386 45.58 -26.30 -8.95
CA ILE A 386 44.93 -27.61 -8.81
C ILE A 386 45.87 -28.62 -8.13
N LYS A 387 47.14 -28.67 -8.58
CA LYS A 387 48.14 -29.56 -7.97
C LYS A 387 48.38 -29.24 -6.50
N SER A 388 48.55 -27.97 -6.14
CA SER A 388 48.76 -27.54 -4.75
C SER A 388 47.55 -27.85 -3.85
N LEU A 389 46.33 -27.67 -4.37
CA LEU A 389 45.09 -27.98 -3.65
C LEU A 389 44.87 -29.49 -3.47
N LYS A 390 45.32 -30.32 -4.43
CA LYS A 390 45.36 -31.80 -4.31
C LYS A 390 46.38 -32.26 -3.27
N ASP A 391 47.62 -31.77 -3.36
CA ASP A 391 48.72 -32.17 -2.48
C ASP A 391 48.42 -31.83 -1.01
N SER A 392 47.70 -30.73 -0.78
CA SER A 392 47.26 -30.29 0.56
C SER A 392 45.95 -30.93 1.05
N ARG A 393 45.30 -31.78 0.23
CA ARG A 393 43.95 -32.35 0.47
C ARG A 393 42.90 -31.28 0.80
N ILE A 394 43.07 -30.07 0.30
CA ILE A 394 42.11 -28.98 0.48
C ILE A 394 40.88 -29.24 -0.39
N LEU A 395 41.06 -29.80 -1.60
CA LEU A 395 39.94 -30.18 -2.47
C LEU A 395 39.00 -31.20 -1.82
N ASP A 396 39.53 -32.13 -1.01
CA ASP A 396 38.76 -33.14 -0.27
C ASP A 396 37.94 -32.51 0.87
N LYS A 397 38.30 -31.29 1.28
CA LYS A 397 37.68 -30.52 2.36
C LYS A 397 36.92 -29.30 1.87
N LEU A 398 36.75 -29.14 0.54
CA LEU A 398 36.01 -28.03 -0.01
C LEU A 398 34.58 -28.03 0.55
N PRO A 399 34.03 -26.85 0.88
CA PRO A 399 32.66 -26.75 1.35
C PRO A 399 31.69 -27.32 0.31
N LYS A 400 30.58 -27.87 0.80
CA LYS A 400 29.53 -28.49 -0.04
C LYS A 400 28.91 -27.51 -1.06
N THR A 401 29.14 -26.23 -0.90
CA THR A 401 28.74 -25.18 -1.83
C THR A 401 29.98 -24.40 -2.25
N PRO A 402 30.11 -24.04 -3.54
CA PRO A 402 31.04 -22.96 -3.91
C PRO A 402 30.55 -21.73 -3.16
N LEU A 403 31.25 -21.35 -2.11
CA LEU A 403 30.86 -20.24 -1.23
C LEU A 403 30.62 -18.98 -2.07
N THR A 404 29.53 -18.28 -1.75
CA THR A 404 29.45 -16.82 -1.81
C THR A 404 30.74 -16.17 -1.31
#